data_AF-A0AAD5UHN0-F1
#
_entry.id   AF-A0AAD5UHN0-F1
#
_cell.length_a   1.000
_cell.length_b   1.000
_cell.length_c   1.000
_cell.angle_alpha   90.00
_cell.angle_beta   90.00
_cell.angle_gamma   90.00
#
_symmetry.space_group_name_H-M   'P 1'
#
loop_
_entity.id
_entity.type
_entity.pdbx_description
1 polymer ?
#
loop_
_entity_poly.entity_id
_entity_poly.type
_entity_poly.pdbx_seq_one_letter_code
_entity_poly.pdbx_strand_id
1 'polypeptide(L)'
;MLEKIGVELEIVGRHLAIQDYLELLYALNYRLPLIPHLSYPAYRLSFPNIKSSEYKCSCKYGAKLHSDYYSDESFKFVFQVSDLETIRSMLLSHSVSIETLLVAIGEIIQEEIVIPQIGWEISKYLLDFHQIPIDPHYTSIMYFQAAGLGMLELVSLLILDLNAQSFYSHNEVFVEACRAGNPDMVEFLMGQQFIDINYREGPNGCSGFSIAAAIGNFKVFKLLLAEPTMVIEEGGLTYLLSCWRNEPKYMEMFEILMEDERAVWNELDNMPLSSLCITGLVGAVEKLLQRDDVDPAADSCRAVEYAVINDNLDILNLLLQIPSVNPFPGIFTFPCQSQNFGILNRLLQDPRGIVTINPLNAAISSKSELVIDFIVENNHLDLCDNQIRSALASFAVLFQKEEILKKLLKIKEISIDARLEAAIFDALSLGNTKAINFLISDDTIEDGLLWQRLALKSANQNRWELIYLLLNSPKFSPSFKKNELLTLSCEHSVSIITEKIVEHPNFTYQHEDGMFMALMRNSNIQDTRYLLENLPFDPSQKRNLLFRSACKYSTKEYIEYLLTLDKVDPTELNYQALKSILARKDDSLVDLVNTGKFGIDINVFNLYLRME
;
A
#
# COMPACT_ATOMS: atom_id res chain seq x y z
N MET A 1 -34.74 41.84 27.17
CA MET A 1 -34.98 40.47 27.69
C MET A 1 -34.35 40.27 29.06
N LEU A 2 -33.03 40.52 29.24
CA LEU A 2 -32.31 40.29 30.51
C LEU A 2 -32.80 41.13 31.72
N GLU A 3 -33.25 42.37 31.54
CA GLU A 3 -33.90 43.15 32.62
C GLU A 3 -35.25 42.56 33.07
N LYS A 4 -35.98 41.86 32.19
CA LYS A 4 -37.24 41.16 32.55
C LYS A 4 -37.00 39.88 33.38
N ILE A 5 -35.75 39.44 33.50
CA ILE A 5 -35.30 38.29 34.30
C ILE A 5 -34.56 38.75 35.57
N GLY A 6 -34.56 40.06 35.86
CA GLY A 6 -33.98 40.63 37.09
C GLY A 6 -32.45 40.76 37.10
N VAL A 7 -31.81 40.79 35.93
CA VAL A 7 -30.35 41.00 35.82
C VAL A 7 -30.08 42.48 35.53
N GLU A 8 -29.47 43.18 36.49
CA GLU A 8 -28.87 44.51 36.25
C GLU A 8 -27.47 44.34 35.65
N LEU A 9 -27.23 44.93 34.48
CA LEU A 9 -25.92 44.96 33.80
C LEU A 9 -25.37 46.38 33.84
N GLU A 10 -24.27 46.60 34.56
CA GLU A 10 -23.51 47.85 34.49
C GLU A 10 -22.46 47.73 33.37
N ILE A 11 -22.65 48.44 32.25
CA ILE A 11 -21.75 48.37 31.09
C ILE A 11 -20.70 49.48 31.20
N VAL A 12 -19.43 49.09 31.40
CA VAL A 12 -18.28 50.00 31.31
C VAL A 12 -17.43 49.64 30.08
N GLY A 13 -17.62 50.38 28.97
CA GLY A 13 -16.56 50.64 27.99
C GLY A 13 -16.64 50.03 26.58
N ARG A 14 -16.93 50.93 25.61
CA ARG A 14 -16.59 51.01 24.15
C ARG A 14 -17.06 49.93 23.14
N HIS A 15 -18.17 50.27 22.48
CA HIS A 15 -18.56 50.09 21.07
C HIS A 15 -17.84 49.05 20.19
N LEU A 16 -18.52 47.93 19.90
CA LEU A 16 -18.43 47.21 18.63
C LEU A 16 -19.58 47.67 17.70
N ALA A 17 -19.31 47.75 16.40
CA ALA A 17 -20.17 48.40 15.41
C ALA A 17 -21.37 47.50 15.03
N ILE A 18 -22.52 48.14 14.79
CA ILE A 18 -23.82 47.52 14.45
C ILE A 18 -23.77 46.56 13.23
N GLN A 19 -22.69 46.60 12.44
CA GLN A 19 -22.49 45.81 11.23
C GLN A 19 -22.14 44.33 11.53
N ASP A 20 -21.44 44.06 12.64
CA ASP A 20 -21.07 42.69 13.06
C ASP A 20 -22.29 41.90 13.57
N TYR A 21 -23.29 42.60 14.10
CA TYR A 21 -24.54 42.01 14.59
C TYR A 21 -25.47 41.53 13.45
N LEU A 22 -25.36 42.14 12.27
CA LEU A 22 -26.21 41.83 11.11
C LEU A 22 -25.69 40.61 10.32
N GLU A 23 -24.38 40.40 10.25
CA GLU A 23 -23.81 39.19 9.62
C GLU A 23 -24.07 37.93 10.44
N LEU A 24 -24.05 38.02 11.77
CA LEU A 24 -24.36 36.90 12.68
C LEU A 24 -25.83 36.44 12.54
N LEU A 25 -26.76 37.38 12.38
CA LEU A 25 -28.18 37.10 12.13
C LEU A 25 -28.43 36.51 10.73
N TYR A 26 -27.60 36.85 9.74
CA TYR A 26 -27.66 36.25 8.41
C TYR A 26 -27.15 34.79 8.39
N ALA A 27 -26.12 34.49 9.18
CA ALA A 27 -25.55 33.14 9.31
C ALA A 27 -26.48 32.15 10.03
N LEU A 28 -27.25 32.60 11.03
CA LEU A 28 -28.20 31.76 11.78
C LEU A 28 -29.46 31.39 10.98
N ASN A 29 -29.74 32.04 9.85
CA ASN A 29 -31.01 31.91 9.13
C ASN A 29 -30.97 31.00 7.88
N TYR A 30 -29.81 30.43 7.52
CA TYR A 30 -29.71 29.45 6.41
C TYR A 30 -29.17 28.10 6.89
N ARG A 31 -30.06 27.10 6.89
CA ARG A 31 -29.75 25.67 6.97
C ARG A 31 -28.82 25.27 5.81
N LEU A 32 -27.65 24.68 6.12
CA LEU A 32 -26.91 23.81 5.21
C LEU A 32 -26.72 22.44 5.89
N PRO A 33 -26.99 21.32 5.20
CA PRO A 33 -26.98 19.99 5.80
C PRO A 33 -25.53 19.50 5.95
N LEU A 34 -25.11 19.19 7.17
CA LEU A 34 -23.86 18.47 7.41
C LEU A 34 -24.12 16.97 7.23
N ILE A 35 -23.67 16.46 6.09
CA ILE A 35 -23.55 15.04 5.76
C ILE A 35 -22.29 14.51 6.48
N PRO A 36 -22.35 13.48 7.34
CA PRO A 36 -21.20 13.06 8.12
C PRO A 36 -20.45 11.90 7.44
N HIS A 37 -19.73 12.15 6.34
CA HIS A 37 -18.64 11.27 5.90
C HIS A 37 -17.68 12.07 4.99
N LEU A 38 -16.55 12.54 5.54
CA LEU A 38 -15.28 12.76 4.85
C LEU A 38 -14.25 13.32 5.86
N SER A 39 -13.25 12.51 6.20
CA SER A 39 -12.03 12.89 6.90
C SER A 39 -11.13 13.77 6.02
N TYR A 40 -10.64 14.94 6.50
CA TYR A 40 -9.39 15.60 6.04
C TYR A 40 -8.97 16.78 6.96
N PRO A 41 -7.74 17.35 6.84
CA PRO A 41 -6.75 17.47 7.92
C PRO A 41 -6.73 18.81 8.67
N ALA A 42 -6.04 18.82 9.80
CA ALA A 42 -5.82 19.93 10.73
C ALA A 42 -5.40 21.27 10.06
N TYR A 43 -6.15 22.33 10.37
CA TYR A 43 -5.68 23.72 10.28
C TYR A 43 -5.62 24.34 11.68
N ARG A 44 -4.41 24.66 12.14
CA ARG A 44 -4.16 25.50 13.33
C ARG A 44 -4.26 26.97 12.91
N LEU A 45 -5.21 27.71 13.48
CA LEU A 45 -5.19 29.18 13.52
C LEU A 45 -4.91 29.62 14.96
N SER A 46 -3.80 30.35 15.15
CA SER A 46 -3.34 30.84 16.46
C SER A 46 -3.67 32.33 16.64
N PHE A 47 -4.34 32.71 17.73
CA PHE A 47 -4.48 34.10 18.18
C PHE A 47 -3.80 34.31 19.56
N PRO A 48 -3.25 35.51 19.85
CA PRO A 48 -2.33 35.71 20.97
C PRO A 48 -3.03 36.01 22.32
N ASN A 49 -2.67 35.23 23.34
CA ASN A 49 -2.63 35.51 24.79
C ASN A 49 -3.51 36.65 25.36
N ILE A 50 -4.63 36.31 26.01
CA ILE A 50 -5.31 37.15 27.01
C ILE A 50 -5.34 36.38 28.34
N LYS A 51 -4.84 37.03 29.41
CA LYS A 51 -4.69 36.45 30.76
C LYS A 51 -6.01 36.46 31.53
N SER A 52 -6.26 35.38 32.27
CA SER A 52 -7.39 35.16 33.17
C SER A 52 -7.23 35.89 34.51
N SER A 53 -8.00 36.95 34.74
CA SER A 53 -8.39 37.39 36.09
C SER A 53 -9.41 38.53 36.03
N GLU A 54 -10.49 38.40 36.81
CA GLU A 54 -11.44 39.44 37.25
C GLU A 54 -12.75 39.64 36.46
N TYR A 55 -13.72 38.74 36.68
CA TYR A 55 -15.15 39.08 36.69
C TYR A 55 -15.85 38.37 37.86
N LYS A 56 -16.58 39.11 38.71
CA LYS A 56 -17.43 38.57 39.80
C LYS A 56 -18.88 39.03 39.57
N CYS A 57 -19.78 38.11 39.24
CA CYS A 57 -21.23 38.33 39.28
C CYS A 57 -21.85 37.47 40.40
N SER A 58 -22.71 38.06 41.24
CA SER A 58 -23.44 37.35 42.30
C SER A 58 -24.94 37.29 41.96
N CYS A 59 -25.49 36.09 41.78
CA CYS A 59 -26.93 35.84 41.66
C CYS A 59 -27.56 35.55 43.04
N LYS A 60 -28.79 36.03 43.26
CA LYS A 60 -29.54 35.93 44.53
C LYS A 60 -29.85 34.49 45.00
N TYR A 61 -29.64 33.48 44.14
CA TYR A 61 -29.88 32.06 44.44
C TYR A 61 -28.60 31.20 44.52
N GLY A 62 -27.41 31.81 44.60
CA GLY A 62 -26.19 31.09 44.96
C GLY A 62 -25.51 30.29 43.85
N ALA A 63 -25.75 30.60 42.57
CA ALA A 63 -25.00 30.02 41.46
C ALA A 63 -23.57 30.61 41.37
N LYS A 64 -22.54 29.77 41.25
CA LYS A 64 -21.17 30.17 40.93
C LYS A 64 -20.94 30.03 39.42
N LEU A 65 -20.51 31.10 38.77
CA LEU A 65 -20.03 31.08 37.38
C LEU A 65 -18.61 30.51 37.37
N HIS A 66 -18.41 29.37 36.70
CA HIS A 66 -17.08 28.89 36.32
C HIS A 66 -16.86 29.18 34.85
N SER A 67 -15.74 29.85 34.55
CA SER A 67 -15.24 30.06 33.19
C SER A 67 -14.23 28.96 32.88
N ASP A 68 -14.65 27.89 32.23
CA ASP A 68 -13.71 26.94 31.63
C ASP A 68 -13.73 27.12 30.11
N TYR A 69 -12.55 27.44 29.58
CA TYR A 69 -12.26 27.80 28.21
C TYR A 69 -12.43 26.60 27.26
N TYR A 70 -13.32 26.71 26.28
CA TYR A 70 -13.13 26.13 24.95
C TYR A 70 -13.49 27.17 23.88
N SER A 71 -12.68 27.20 22.84
CA SER A 71 -12.73 28.16 21.73
C SER A 71 -13.98 27.96 20.88
N ASP A 72 -15.03 28.73 21.16
CA ASP A 72 -15.97 29.28 20.18
C ASP A 72 -16.85 30.30 20.91
N GLU A 73 -17.02 31.49 20.32
CA GLU A 73 -17.74 32.63 20.91
C GLU A 73 -19.26 32.38 20.99
N SER A 74 -19.66 31.52 21.92
CA SER A 74 -21.01 31.49 22.48
C SER A 74 -20.92 31.69 23.98
N PHE A 75 -21.48 32.78 24.49
CA PHE A 75 -21.75 32.92 25.92
C PHE A 75 -22.84 31.89 26.27
N LYS A 76 -22.44 30.65 26.57
CA LYS A 76 -23.34 29.60 27.06
C LYS A 76 -23.74 29.90 28.51
N PHE A 77 -25.04 30.09 28.75
CA PHE A 77 -25.59 30.09 30.11
C PHE A 77 -25.64 28.66 30.63
N VAL A 78 -24.55 28.19 31.25
CA VAL A 78 -24.56 26.92 31.97
C VAL A 78 -25.33 27.11 33.27
N PHE A 79 -26.60 26.71 33.29
CA PHE A 79 -27.31 26.55 34.55
C PHE A 79 -26.75 25.31 35.25
N GLN A 80 -25.83 25.50 36.21
CA GLN A 80 -25.58 24.49 37.24
C GLN A 80 -26.81 24.42 38.17
N VAL A 81 -27.88 23.75 37.73
CA VAL A 81 -28.95 23.38 38.64
C VAL A 81 -28.58 22.04 39.25
N SER A 82 -27.88 22.10 40.39
CA SER A 82 -27.45 20.92 41.14
C SER A 82 -28.53 20.35 42.08
N ASP A 83 -29.76 20.89 42.06
CA ASP A 83 -30.81 20.55 43.02
C ASP A 83 -32.17 20.32 42.35
N LEU A 84 -32.68 19.10 42.50
CA LEU A 84 -33.94 18.57 41.97
C LEU A 84 -35.16 19.38 42.46
N GLU A 85 -35.12 19.89 43.69
CA GLU A 85 -36.19 20.72 44.25
C GLU A 85 -36.26 22.10 43.59
N THR A 86 -35.13 22.62 43.09
CA THR A 86 -35.08 23.91 42.40
C THR A 86 -35.74 23.81 41.02
N ILE A 87 -35.41 22.76 40.25
CA ILE A 87 -36.05 22.46 38.96
C ILE A 87 -37.55 22.21 39.15
N ARG A 88 -37.92 21.43 40.17
CA ARG A 88 -39.32 21.15 40.52
C ARG A 88 -40.09 22.43 40.85
N SER A 89 -39.49 23.36 41.61
CA SER A 89 -40.12 24.65 41.91
C SER A 89 -40.24 25.57 40.69
N MET A 90 -39.27 25.52 39.76
CA MET A 90 -39.30 26.26 38.49
C MET A 90 -40.40 25.74 37.56
N LEU A 91 -40.60 24.41 37.51
CA LEU A 91 -41.70 23.78 36.77
C LEU A 91 -43.07 24.12 37.37
N LEU A 92 -43.19 24.10 38.70
CA LEU A 92 -44.43 24.43 39.42
C LEU A 92 -44.80 25.92 39.40
N SER A 93 -43.84 26.81 39.15
CA SER A 93 -44.05 28.28 39.17
C SER A 93 -44.31 28.90 37.78
N HIS A 94 -44.34 28.10 36.70
CA HIS A 94 -44.55 28.55 35.31
C HIS A 94 -43.59 29.66 34.84
N SER A 95 -42.42 29.81 35.47
CA SER A 95 -41.51 30.94 35.24
C SER A 95 -40.56 30.79 34.04
N VAL A 96 -40.52 29.62 33.39
CA VAL A 96 -39.67 29.32 32.23
C VAL A 96 -40.53 28.64 31.16
N SER A 97 -40.36 29.01 29.88
CA SER A 97 -41.11 28.36 28.81
C SER A 97 -40.61 26.93 28.60
N ILE A 98 -41.56 26.01 28.39
CA ILE A 98 -41.31 24.57 28.28
C ILE A 98 -40.39 24.24 27.09
N GLU A 99 -40.46 25.00 26.00
CA GLU A 99 -39.51 24.91 24.87
C GLU A 99 -38.05 25.17 25.32
N THR A 100 -37.84 26.13 26.22
CA THR A 100 -36.49 26.44 26.74
C THR A 100 -35.94 25.29 27.60
N LEU A 101 -36.81 24.57 28.29
CA LEU A 101 -36.48 23.38 29.08
C LEU A 101 -36.17 22.16 28.18
N LEU A 102 -36.95 21.95 27.12
CA LEU A 102 -36.70 20.87 26.16
C LEU A 102 -35.42 21.08 25.35
N VAL A 103 -35.11 22.33 24.96
CA VAL A 103 -33.83 22.69 24.33
C VAL A 103 -32.67 22.47 25.29
N ALA A 104 -32.80 22.86 26.56
CA ALA A 104 -31.77 22.60 27.57
C ALA A 104 -31.56 21.09 27.79
N ILE A 105 -32.62 20.27 27.79
CA ILE A 105 -32.53 18.81 27.89
C ILE A 105 -31.89 18.23 26.63
N GLY A 106 -32.26 18.70 25.44
CA GLY A 106 -31.67 18.28 24.17
C GLY A 106 -30.18 18.64 24.03
N GLU A 107 -29.76 19.81 24.51
CA GLU A 107 -28.35 20.23 24.54
C GLU A 107 -27.54 19.47 25.61
N ILE A 108 -28.13 19.17 26.78
CA ILE A 108 -27.52 18.29 27.81
C ILE A 108 -27.28 16.87 27.25
N ILE A 109 -28.17 16.40 26.38
CA ILE A 109 -28.10 15.08 25.77
C ILE A 109 -27.07 15.02 24.62
N GLN A 110 -26.74 16.13 23.98
CA GLN A 110 -25.84 16.16 22.81
C GLN A 110 -24.34 16.28 23.13
N GLU A 111 -23.92 16.80 24.29
CA GLU A 111 -22.49 17.07 24.58
C GLU A 111 -21.77 16.04 25.50
N GLU A 112 -22.37 14.86 25.72
CA GLU A 112 -21.82 13.71 26.48
C GLU A 112 -21.59 13.88 28.00
N ILE A 113 -22.13 12.90 28.75
CA ILE A 113 -21.80 12.44 30.13
C ILE A 113 -21.96 13.51 31.25
N VAL A 114 -22.96 13.30 32.13
CA VAL A 114 -23.34 14.05 33.37
C VAL A 114 -24.64 14.86 33.14
N ILE A 115 -25.86 14.46 33.51
CA ILE A 115 -26.37 13.62 34.61
C ILE A 115 -27.59 12.84 34.06
N PRO A 116 -27.49 11.52 33.82
CA PRO A 116 -28.58 10.75 33.23
C PRO A 116 -29.87 10.89 34.07
N GLN A 117 -29.79 10.57 35.36
CA GLN A 117 -30.99 10.45 36.21
C GLN A 117 -31.84 11.72 36.30
N ILE A 118 -31.24 12.92 36.33
CA ILE A 118 -31.99 14.18 36.51
C ILE A 118 -32.70 14.59 35.21
N GLY A 119 -32.01 14.53 34.07
CA GLY A 119 -32.66 14.79 32.76
C GLY A 119 -33.81 13.82 32.51
N TRP A 120 -33.63 12.56 32.93
CA TRP A 120 -34.63 11.50 32.76
C TRP A 120 -35.84 11.61 33.69
N GLU A 121 -35.65 11.98 34.96
CA GLU A 121 -36.79 12.23 35.86
C GLU A 121 -37.63 13.43 35.40
N ILE A 122 -37.00 14.45 34.81
CA ILE A 122 -37.69 15.60 34.24
C ILE A 122 -38.48 15.18 33.00
N SER A 123 -37.89 14.41 32.08
CA SER A 123 -38.61 13.91 30.90
C SER A 123 -39.79 13.00 31.28
N LYS A 124 -39.61 12.11 32.27
CA LYS A 124 -40.69 11.26 32.82
C LYS A 124 -41.82 12.12 33.42
N TYR A 125 -41.47 13.14 34.21
CA TYR A 125 -42.44 14.06 34.80
C TYR A 125 -43.23 14.85 33.74
N LEU A 126 -42.55 15.32 32.68
CA LEU A 126 -43.19 16.07 31.59
C LEU A 126 -44.18 15.21 30.78
N LEU A 127 -43.85 13.93 30.56
CA LEU A 127 -44.73 12.97 29.89
C LEU A 127 -45.94 12.58 30.77
N ASP A 128 -45.71 12.24 32.04
CA ASP A 128 -46.76 11.75 32.96
C ASP A 128 -47.77 12.84 33.37
N PHE A 129 -47.33 14.08 33.63
CA PHE A 129 -48.18 15.09 34.30
C PHE A 129 -48.87 16.08 33.37
N HIS A 130 -48.37 16.30 32.15
CA HIS A 130 -48.82 17.43 31.35
C HIS A 130 -49.35 17.09 29.95
N GLN A 131 -49.30 15.84 29.48
CA GLN A 131 -49.74 15.46 28.12
C GLN A 131 -49.20 16.42 27.05
N ILE A 132 -47.95 16.88 27.22
CA ILE A 132 -47.37 17.89 26.32
C ILE A 132 -46.87 17.17 25.08
N PRO A 133 -47.33 17.55 23.88
CA PRO A 133 -46.80 17.00 22.65
C PRO A 133 -45.33 17.42 22.50
N ILE A 134 -44.42 16.47 22.67
CA ILE A 134 -43.00 16.62 22.35
C ILE A 134 -42.85 16.43 20.84
N ASP A 135 -41.97 17.22 20.20
CA ASP A 135 -41.67 17.06 18.78
C ASP A 135 -41.28 15.59 18.49
N PRO A 136 -41.92 14.92 17.51
CA PRO A 136 -41.63 13.53 17.17
C PRO A 136 -40.14 13.24 16.90
N HIS A 137 -39.38 14.23 16.43
CA HIS A 137 -37.94 14.12 16.21
C HIS A 137 -37.19 13.92 17.54
N TYR A 138 -37.41 14.79 18.54
CA TYR A 138 -36.76 14.67 19.85
C TYR A 138 -37.24 13.44 20.62
N THR A 139 -38.53 13.10 20.50
CA THR A 139 -39.09 11.87 21.08
C THR A 139 -38.39 10.63 20.51
N SER A 140 -38.12 10.61 19.20
CA SER A 140 -37.41 9.49 18.55
C SER A 140 -35.95 9.35 18.96
N ILE A 141 -35.23 10.46 19.16
CA ILE A 141 -33.84 10.45 19.65
C ILE A 141 -33.81 9.97 21.11
N MET A 142 -34.71 10.49 21.95
CA MET A 142 -34.79 10.11 23.35
C MET A 142 -35.15 8.63 23.52
N TYR A 143 -36.03 8.10 22.68
CA TYR A 143 -36.38 6.69 22.66
C TYR A 143 -35.18 5.80 22.28
N PHE A 144 -34.45 6.16 21.22
CA PHE A 144 -33.25 5.46 20.78
C PHE A 144 -32.18 5.40 21.90
N GLN A 145 -31.88 6.54 22.52
CA GLN A 145 -30.90 6.61 23.60
C GLN A 145 -31.35 5.90 24.87
N ALA A 146 -32.62 6.00 25.24
CA ALA A 146 -33.18 5.31 26.40
C ALA A 146 -33.04 3.78 26.26
N ALA A 147 -33.22 3.26 25.03
CA ALA A 147 -33.01 1.85 24.74
C ALA A 147 -31.53 1.46 24.87
N GLY A 148 -30.60 2.24 24.29
CA GLY A 148 -29.16 2.02 24.42
C GLY A 148 -28.64 2.11 25.86
N LEU A 149 -29.25 2.96 26.70
CA LEU A 149 -28.94 3.05 28.13
C LEU A 149 -29.67 2.01 28.99
N GLY A 150 -30.60 1.24 28.43
CA GLY A 150 -31.33 0.21 29.16
C GLY A 150 -32.41 0.73 30.10
N MET A 151 -32.95 1.92 29.85
CA MET A 151 -33.94 2.57 30.71
C MET A 151 -35.36 2.08 30.43
N LEU A 152 -35.67 0.88 30.93
CA LEU A 152 -36.92 0.17 30.62
C LEU A 152 -38.19 1.00 30.91
N GLU A 153 -38.22 1.71 32.04
CA GLU A 153 -39.36 2.57 32.39
C GLU A 153 -39.60 3.68 31.36
N LEU A 154 -38.54 4.36 30.90
CA LEU A 154 -38.67 5.45 29.94
C LEU A 154 -39.05 4.93 28.55
N VAL A 155 -38.46 3.82 28.13
CA VAL A 155 -38.84 3.14 26.87
C VAL A 155 -40.30 2.73 26.92
N SER A 156 -40.79 2.19 28.05
CA SER A 156 -42.20 1.77 28.19
C SER A 156 -43.19 2.93 28.10
N LEU A 157 -42.78 4.15 28.46
CA LEU A 157 -43.61 5.35 28.29
C LEU A 157 -43.58 5.83 26.84
N LEU A 158 -42.39 5.92 26.25
CA LEU A 158 -42.19 6.50 24.91
C LEU A 158 -42.72 5.64 23.78
N ILE A 159 -42.78 4.33 23.99
CA ILE A 159 -43.15 3.37 22.95
C ILE A 159 -44.58 3.54 22.43
N LEU A 160 -45.48 4.10 23.25
CA LEU A 160 -46.88 4.34 22.91
C LEU A 160 -47.11 5.66 22.15
N ASP A 161 -46.16 6.60 22.22
CA ASP A 161 -46.28 7.96 21.67
C ASP A 161 -45.59 8.16 20.31
N LEU A 162 -44.86 7.15 19.82
CA LEU A 162 -44.12 7.24 18.57
C LEU A 162 -45.03 7.01 17.36
N ASN A 163 -45.32 8.09 16.64
CA ASN A 163 -45.99 8.06 15.35
C ASN A 163 -45.01 7.71 14.21
N ALA A 164 -45.55 7.28 13.06
CA ALA A 164 -44.81 6.86 11.85
C ALA A 164 -43.90 7.92 11.18
N GLN A 165 -43.70 9.10 11.78
CA GLN A 165 -42.79 10.17 11.32
C GLN A 165 -41.51 10.28 12.17
N SER A 166 -41.17 9.25 12.95
CA SER A 166 -39.96 9.23 13.79
C SER A 166 -38.68 9.19 12.96
N PHE A 167 -37.59 9.77 13.48
CA PHE A 167 -36.28 9.76 12.82
C PHE A 167 -35.63 8.37 12.88
N TYR A 168 -35.80 7.68 14.00
CA TYR A 168 -35.47 6.27 14.18
C TYR A 168 -36.74 5.43 14.21
N SER A 169 -36.73 4.33 13.47
CA SER A 169 -37.75 3.29 13.53
C SER A 169 -37.66 2.49 14.83
N HIS A 170 -38.76 1.84 15.22
CA HIS A 170 -38.75 0.93 16.37
C HIS A 170 -37.73 -0.20 16.23
N ASN A 171 -37.47 -0.66 15.00
CA ASN A 171 -36.51 -1.71 14.75
C ASN A 171 -35.05 -1.24 14.92
N GLU A 172 -34.72 -0.01 14.53
CA GLU A 172 -33.39 0.58 14.80
C GLU A 172 -33.14 0.73 16.31
N VAL A 173 -34.18 1.09 17.07
CA VAL A 173 -34.10 1.17 18.53
C VAL A 173 -33.89 -0.21 19.16
N PHE A 174 -34.55 -1.23 18.62
CA PHE A 174 -34.31 -2.62 19.02
C PHE A 174 -32.88 -3.09 18.71
N VAL A 175 -32.34 -2.76 17.54
CA VAL A 175 -30.95 -3.06 17.20
C VAL A 175 -29.98 -2.38 18.17
N GLU A 176 -30.25 -1.13 18.55
CA GLU A 176 -29.44 -0.42 19.54
C GLU A 176 -29.49 -1.06 20.93
N ALA A 177 -30.67 -1.51 21.38
CA ALA A 177 -30.78 -2.26 22.62
C ALA A 177 -29.95 -3.56 22.58
N CYS A 178 -29.93 -4.26 21.44
CA CYS A 178 -29.10 -5.45 21.24
C CYS A 178 -27.60 -5.12 21.30
N ARG A 179 -27.19 -3.98 20.70
CA ARG A 179 -25.82 -3.47 20.71
C ARG A 179 -25.35 -3.13 22.12
N ALA A 180 -26.19 -2.44 22.89
CA ALA A 180 -25.93 -2.09 24.28
C ALA A 180 -25.81 -3.32 25.19
N GLY A 181 -26.37 -4.46 24.79
CA GLY A 181 -26.24 -5.71 25.53
C GLY A 181 -27.12 -5.79 26.78
N ASN A 182 -28.23 -5.04 26.82
CA ASN A 182 -29.18 -5.07 27.92
C ASN A 182 -30.30 -6.10 27.67
N PRO A 183 -30.30 -7.28 28.31
CA PRO A 183 -31.26 -8.34 28.01
C PRO A 183 -32.70 -7.97 28.39
N ASP A 184 -32.89 -7.28 29.52
CA ASP A 184 -34.23 -6.90 30.01
C ASP A 184 -34.90 -5.93 29.04
N MET A 185 -34.13 -4.98 28.48
CA MET A 185 -34.61 -4.07 27.43
C MET A 185 -34.96 -4.82 26.14
N VAL A 186 -34.09 -5.75 25.72
CA VAL A 186 -34.31 -6.52 24.50
C VAL A 186 -35.56 -7.40 24.64
N GLU A 187 -35.74 -8.08 25.78
CA GLU A 187 -36.91 -8.90 26.08
C GLU A 187 -38.20 -8.06 26.06
N PHE A 188 -38.17 -6.87 26.68
CA PHE A 188 -39.30 -5.94 26.64
C PHE A 188 -39.69 -5.52 25.21
N LEU A 189 -38.70 -5.20 24.37
CA LEU A 189 -38.93 -4.78 22.99
C LEU A 189 -39.41 -5.94 22.11
N MET A 190 -38.88 -7.16 22.29
CA MET A 190 -39.32 -8.35 21.54
C MET A 190 -40.81 -8.67 21.75
N GLY A 191 -41.35 -8.34 22.93
CA GLY A 191 -42.78 -8.51 23.22
C GLY A 191 -43.71 -7.54 22.48
N GLN A 192 -43.16 -6.58 21.72
CA GLN A 192 -43.94 -5.55 21.06
C GLN A 192 -44.29 -5.93 19.62
N GLN A 193 -45.55 -5.72 19.25
CA GLN A 193 -46.15 -6.21 18.00
C GLN A 193 -45.51 -5.64 16.72
N PHE A 194 -44.88 -4.46 16.83
CA PHE A 194 -44.28 -3.74 15.70
C PHE A 194 -42.77 -3.96 15.61
N ILE A 195 -42.16 -4.74 16.51
CA ILE A 195 -40.74 -5.08 16.44
C ILE A 195 -40.57 -6.29 15.52
N ASP A 196 -39.79 -6.09 14.47
CA ASP A 196 -39.25 -7.17 13.65
C ASP A 196 -37.88 -7.57 14.20
N ILE A 197 -37.83 -8.70 14.90
CA ILE A 197 -36.60 -9.24 15.49
C ILE A 197 -35.52 -9.55 14.45
N ASN A 198 -35.91 -9.74 13.18
CA ASN A 198 -35.03 -10.04 12.07
C ASN A 198 -34.70 -8.80 11.22
N TYR A 199 -35.05 -7.60 11.71
CA TYR A 199 -34.75 -6.35 11.02
C TYR A 199 -33.24 -6.19 10.77
N ARG A 200 -32.91 -5.58 9.63
CA ARG A 200 -31.54 -5.29 9.20
C ARG A 200 -31.39 -3.81 8.88
N GLU A 201 -30.30 -3.20 9.36
CA GLU A 201 -29.93 -1.80 9.08
C GLU A 201 -29.47 -1.60 7.62
N GLY A 202 -30.40 -1.74 6.67
CA GLY A 202 -30.16 -1.64 5.23
C GLY A 202 -29.85 -2.97 4.52
N PRO A 203 -29.60 -2.95 3.19
CA PRO A 203 -29.51 -4.16 2.36
C PRO A 203 -28.37 -5.12 2.76
N ASN A 204 -27.29 -4.57 3.32
CA ASN A 204 -26.14 -5.31 3.84
C ASN A 204 -26.00 -5.13 5.37
N GLY A 205 -27.07 -4.66 6.02
CA GLY A 205 -27.08 -4.29 7.43
C GLY A 205 -26.97 -5.48 8.36
N CYS A 206 -26.52 -5.21 9.58
CA CYS A 206 -26.52 -6.18 10.66
C CYS A 206 -27.92 -6.30 11.28
N SER A 207 -28.25 -7.49 11.78
CA SER A 207 -29.44 -7.72 12.61
C SER A 207 -29.09 -7.53 14.09
N GLY A 208 -30.10 -7.38 14.94
CA GLY A 208 -29.88 -7.34 16.39
C GLY A 208 -29.14 -8.59 16.88
N PHE A 209 -29.46 -9.75 16.29
CA PHE A 209 -28.79 -11.02 16.53
C PHE A 209 -27.31 -10.98 16.12
N SER A 210 -27.01 -10.52 14.90
CA SER A 210 -25.65 -10.51 14.39
C SER A 210 -24.74 -9.54 15.16
N ILE A 211 -25.28 -8.40 15.61
CA ILE A 211 -24.57 -7.46 16.50
C ILE A 211 -24.33 -8.07 17.87
N ALA A 212 -25.35 -8.67 18.48
CA ALA A 212 -25.22 -9.27 19.81
C ALA A 212 -24.15 -10.37 19.81
N ALA A 213 -24.10 -11.19 18.77
CA ALA A 213 -23.08 -12.22 18.67
C ALA A 213 -21.69 -11.71 18.27
N ALA A 214 -21.57 -10.67 17.44
CA ALA A 214 -20.27 -10.08 17.10
C ALA A 214 -19.60 -9.37 18.28
N ILE A 215 -20.38 -8.70 19.15
CA ILE A 215 -19.89 -8.05 20.37
C ILE A 215 -19.65 -9.07 21.50
N GLY A 216 -20.28 -10.25 21.41
CA GLY A 216 -20.23 -11.28 22.43
C GLY A 216 -21.14 -11.00 23.62
N ASN A 217 -22.27 -10.33 23.38
CA ASN A 217 -23.34 -10.08 24.35
C ASN A 217 -24.13 -11.36 24.60
N PHE A 218 -23.53 -12.27 25.38
CA PHE A 218 -23.97 -13.65 25.52
C PHE A 218 -25.44 -13.83 25.96
N LYS A 219 -25.92 -12.98 26.87
CA LYS A 219 -27.30 -13.05 27.37
C LYS A 219 -28.32 -12.65 26.29
N VAL A 220 -28.05 -11.56 25.57
CA VAL A 220 -28.89 -11.08 24.46
C VAL A 220 -28.87 -12.11 23.32
N PHE A 221 -27.70 -12.66 23.01
CA PHE A 221 -27.58 -13.73 22.03
C PHE A 221 -28.49 -14.93 22.33
N LYS A 222 -28.46 -15.47 23.56
CA LYS A 222 -29.36 -16.58 23.96
C LYS A 222 -30.82 -16.18 23.91
N LEU A 223 -31.15 -14.97 24.34
CA LEU A 223 -32.52 -14.45 24.34
C LEU A 223 -33.09 -14.41 22.93
N LEU A 224 -32.36 -13.84 21.97
CA LEU A 224 -32.77 -13.77 20.57
C LEU A 224 -32.86 -15.16 19.92
N LEU A 225 -31.90 -16.04 20.21
CA LEU A 225 -31.91 -17.39 19.67
C LEU A 225 -33.08 -18.23 20.21
N ALA A 226 -33.55 -17.97 21.43
CA ALA A 226 -34.70 -18.67 22.00
C ALA A 226 -36.01 -18.36 21.25
N GLU A 227 -36.10 -17.28 20.49
CA GLU A 227 -37.28 -16.97 19.69
C GLU A 227 -37.40 -17.91 18.49
N PRO A 228 -38.53 -18.62 18.32
CA PRO A 228 -38.72 -19.56 17.22
C PRO A 228 -38.70 -18.90 15.83
N THR A 229 -39.08 -17.62 15.76
CA THR A 229 -39.14 -16.84 14.51
C THR A 229 -37.81 -16.19 14.14
N MET A 230 -36.79 -16.31 14.99
CA MET A 230 -35.46 -15.75 14.70
C MET A 230 -34.82 -16.50 13.53
N VAL A 231 -34.31 -15.73 12.58
CA VAL A 231 -33.62 -16.20 11.37
C VAL A 231 -32.13 -15.90 11.49
N ILE A 232 -31.32 -16.93 11.36
CA ILE A 232 -29.87 -16.77 11.16
C ILE A 232 -29.68 -16.43 9.69
N GLU A 233 -29.35 -15.17 9.39
CA GLU A 233 -29.26 -14.70 8.02
C GLU A 233 -28.13 -15.38 7.21
N GLU A 234 -28.29 -15.46 5.89
CA GLU A 234 -27.23 -15.90 4.98
C GLU A 234 -26.03 -14.95 5.06
N GLY A 235 -24.84 -15.51 5.30
CA GLY A 235 -23.62 -14.79 5.62
C GLY A 235 -23.56 -14.27 7.07
N GLY A 236 -24.61 -14.48 7.86
CA GLY A 236 -24.69 -14.07 9.25
C GLY A 236 -23.69 -14.82 10.11
N LEU A 237 -23.66 -16.16 10.00
CA LEU A 237 -22.66 -16.99 10.68
C LEU A 237 -21.25 -16.55 10.29
N THR A 238 -21.00 -16.35 9.00
CA THR A 238 -19.72 -15.85 8.51
C THR A 238 -19.27 -14.57 9.23
N TYR A 239 -20.16 -13.57 9.32
CA TYR A 239 -19.88 -12.31 9.99
C TYR A 239 -19.60 -12.51 11.48
N LEU A 240 -20.45 -13.29 12.17
CA LEU A 240 -20.29 -13.61 13.58
C LEU A 240 -18.94 -14.24 13.88
N LEU A 241 -18.61 -15.30 13.14
CA LEU A 241 -17.39 -16.07 13.31
C LEU A 241 -16.14 -15.23 13.08
N SER A 242 -16.19 -14.24 12.17
CA SER A 242 -15.07 -13.34 11.90
C SER A 242 -14.78 -12.35 13.03
N CYS A 243 -15.79 -12.03 13.86
CA CYS A 243 -15.66 -11.14 15.01
C CYS A 243 -15.26 -11.88 16.30
N TRP A 244 -15.40 -13.20 16.32
CA TRP A 244 -15.14 -13.98 17.52
C TRP A 244 -13.67 -13.92 17.93
N ARG A 245 -13.48 -13.89 19.24
CA ARG A 245 -12.17 -13.87 19.89
C ARG A 245 -11.95 -15.21 20.59
N ASN A 246 -10.71 -15.48 20.96
CA ASN A 246 -10.36 -16.64 21.77
C ASN A 246 -10.77 -16.44 23.24
N GLU A 247 -12.08 -16.30 23.48
CA GLU A 247 -12.71 -16.20 24.80
C GLU A 247 -13.73 -17.34 24.98
N PRO A 248 -13.87 -17.93 26.19
CA PRO A 248 -14.78 -19.06 26.43
C PRO A 248 -16.23 -18.81 26.00
N LYS A 249 -16.71 -17.56 26.11
CA LYS A 249 -18.08 -17.18 25.74
C LYS A 249 -18.36 -17.41 24.25
N TYR A 250 -17.39 -17.15 23.37
CA TYR A 250 -17.58 -17.37 21.93
C TYR A 250 -17.62 -18.85 21.60
N MET A 251 -16.86 -19.69 22.32
CA MET A 251 -16.96 -21.14 22.20
C MET A 251 -18.32 -21.66 22.69
N GLU A 252 -18.86 -21.13 23.80
CA GLU A 252 -20.20 -21.51 24.26
C GLU A 252 -21.27 -21.07 23.24
N MET A 253 -21.13 -19.87 22.65
CA MET A 253 -22.00 -19.42 21.56
C MET A 253 -21.92 -20.31 20.32
N PHE A 254 -20.71 -20.74 19.94
CA PHE A 254 -20.47 -21.69 18.87
C PHE A 254 -21.18 -23.01 19.10
N GLU A 255 -21.04 -23.58 20.29
CA GLU A 255 -21.68 -24.85 20.64
C GLU A 255 -23.20 -24.75 20.56
N ILE A 256 -23.77 -23.65 21.04
CA ILE A 256 -25.21 -23.39 20.91
C ILE A 256 -25.64 -23.30 19.43
N LEU A 257 -24.89 -22.61 18.58
CA LEU A 257 -25.19 -22.52 17.14
C LEU A 257 -25.03 -23.84 16.40
N MET A 258 -24.11 -24.70 16.86
CA MET A 258 -23.90 -26.03 16.28
C MET A 258 -25.07 -26.98 16.55
N GLU A 259 -25.82 -26.75 17.64
CA GLU A 259 -27.01 -27.51 18.02
C GLU A 259 -28.31 -26.92 17.40
N ASP A 260 -28.29 -25.68 16.92
CA ASP A 260 -29.44 -25.03 16.31
C ASP A 260 -29.61 -25.43 14.83
N GLU A 261 -30.72 -26.08 14.50
CA GLU A 261 -31.02 -26.56 13.13
C GLU A 261 -31.15 -25.43 12.10
N ARG A 262 -31.35 -24.17 12.53
CA ARG A 262 -31.44 -23.01 11.65
C ARG A 262 -30.06 -22.55 11.15
N ALA A 263 -28.97 -23.00 11.77
CA ALA A 263 -27.61 -22.61 11.40
C ALA A 263 -27.12 -23.40 10.18
N VAL A 264 -26.81 -22.69 9.09
CA VAL A 264 -26.30 -23.28 7.83
C VAL A 264 -24.79 -23.09 7.74
N TRP A 265 -24.03 -24.17 7.96
CA TRP A 265 -22.57 -24.11 8.08
C TRP A 265 -21.79 -24.20 6.76
N ASN A 266 -22.48 -24.50 5.67
CA ASN A 266 -21.92 -24.63 4.33
C ASN A 266 -22.34 -23.51 3.37
N GLU A 267 -22.90 -22.42 3.90
CA GLU A 267 -23.24 -21.23 3.14
C GLU A 267 -22.01 -20.61 2.46
N LEU A 268 -22.25 -19.88 1.36
CA LEU A 268 -21.24 -19.09 0.66
C LEU A 268 -19.92 -19.86 0.41
N ASP A 269 -20.02 -21.10 -0.09
CA ASP A 269 -18.89 -22.00 -0.32
C ASP A 269 -18.08 -22.31 0.96
N ASN A 270 -18.77 -22.64 2.06
CA ASN A 270 -18.16 -22.94 3.37
C ASN A 270 -17.38 -21.76 3.96
N MET A 271 -17.86 -20.54 3.75
CA MET A 271 -17.27 -19.34 4.34
C MET A 271 -17.24 -19.37 5.89
N PRO A 272 -18.21 -19.99 6.61
CA PRO A 272 -18.10 -20.15 8.06
C PRO A 272 -16.81 -20.84 8.53
N LEU A 273 -16.41 -21.92 7.86
CA LEU A 273 -15.13 -22.61 8.14
C LEU A 273 -13.94 -21.69 7.88
N SER A 274 -13.97 -20.96 6.78
CA SER A 274 -12.93 -19.99 6.41
C SER A 274 -12.80 -18.87 7.45
N SER A 275 -13.91 -18.33 7.96
CA SER A 275 -13.92 -17.33 9.04
C SER A 275 -13.31 -17.85 10.33
N LEU A 276 -13.58 -19.10 10.71
CA LEU A 276 -12.94 -19.73 11.88
C LEU A 276 -11.42 -19.91 11.68
N CYS A 277 -10.97 -20.16 10.45
CA CYS A 277 -9.54 -20.22 10.13
C CYS A 277 -8.84 -18.85 10.28
N ILE A 278 -9.56 -17.75 10.05
CA ILE A 278 -9.07 -16.39 10.28
C ILE A 278 -8.92 -16.11 11.78
N THR A 279 -9.93 -16.46 12.58
CA THR A 279 -9.92 -16.16 14.02
C THR A 279 -9.01 -17.05 14.85
N GLY A 280 -8.54 -18.17 14.29
CA GLY A 280 -7.61 -19.06 14.97
C GLY A 280 -8.26 -19.95 16.03
N LEU A 281 -9.58 -20.11 16.00
CA LEU A 281 -10.33 -20.93 16.96
C LEU A 281 -10.22 -22.42 16.62
N VAL A 282 -9.07 -23.03 16.93
CA VAL A 282 -8.73 -24.42 16.59
C VAL A 282 -9.84 -25.40 17.00
N GLY A 283 -10.33 -25.34 18.24
CA GLY A 283 -11.38 -26.25 18.72
C GLY A 283 -12.73 -26.09 18.02
N ALA A 284 -13.06 -24.88 17.53
CA ALA A 284 -14.26 -24.66 16.73
C ALA A 284 -14.09 -25.24 15.32
N VAL A 285 -12.91 -25.08 14.71
CA VAL A 285 -12.58 -25.72 13.43
C VAL A 285 -12.65 -27.24 13.53
N GLU A 286 -12.05 -27.85 14.56
CA GLU A 286 -12.10 -29.30 14.79
C GLU A 286 -13.53 -29.83 14.86
N LYS A 287 -14.41 -29.14 15.58
CA LYS A 287 -15.82 -29.51 15.69
C LYS A 287 -16.57 -29.32 14.37
N LEU A 288 -16.31 -28.22 13.66
CA LEU A 288 -17.00 -27.94 12.42
C LEU A 288 -16.67 -28.96 11.32
N LEU A 289 -15.40 -29.38 11.25
CA LEU A 289 -14.92 -30.41 10.30
C LEU A 289 -15.51 -31.81 10.55
N GLN A 290 -16.17 -32.06 11.68
CA GLN A 290 -16.88 -33.33 11.95
C GLN A 290 -18.25 -33.40 11.27
N ARG A 291 -18.76 -32.29 10.71
CA ARG A 291 -20.04 -32.29 10.02
C ARG A 291 -19.88 -32.77 8.58
N ASP A 292 -20.81 -33.61 8.13
CA ASP A 292 -20.80 -34.16 6.77
C ASP A 292 -21.19 -33.13 5.69
N ASP A 293 -21.86 -32.03 6.08
CA ASP A 293 -22.32 -30.98 5.17
C ASP A 293 -21.26 -29.90 4.89
N VAL A 294 -20.14 -29.92 5.63
CA VAL A 294 -19.03 -28.98 5.50
C VAL A 294 -17.96 -29.55 4.58
N ASP A 295 -17.67 -28.84 3.51
CA ASP A 295 -16.59 -29.18 2.57
C ASP A 295 -15.37 -28.25 2.78
N PRO A 296 -14.29 -28.72 3.44
CA PRO A 296 -13.08 -27.93 3.62
C PRO A 296 -12.28 -27.69 2.33
N ALA A 297 -12.62 -28.39 1.23
CA ALA A 297 -12.01 -28.16 -0.08
C ALA A 297 -12.77 -27.12 -0.93
N ALA A 298 -13.90 -26.61 -0.44
CA ALA A 298 -14.70 -25.60 -1.13
C ALA A 298 -13.90 -24.30 -1.39
N ASP A 299 -14.37 -23.55 -2.39
CA ASP A 299 -13.74 -22.33 -2.91
C ASP A 299 -12.20 -22.46 -3.00
N SER A 300 -11.72 -23.46 -3.76
CA SER A 300 -10.29 -23.71 -3.96
C SER A 300 -9.49 -23.88 -2.66
N CYS A 301 -10.08 -24.51 -1.63
CA CYS A 301 -9.48 -24.70 -0.30
C CYS A 301 -9.16 -23.38 0.42
N ARG A 302 -10.06 -22.39 0.38
CA ARG A 302 -9.84 -21.07 1.03
C ARG A 302 -9.49 -21.14 2.51
N ALA A 303 -10.03 -22.14 3.21
CA ALA A 303 -9.71 -22.41 4.62
C ALA A 303 -8.19 -22.58 4.84
N VAL A 304 -7.48 -23.25 3.91
CA VAL A 304 -6.02 -23.42 3.95
C VAL A 304 -5.32 -22.08 3.77
N GLU A 305 -5.78 -21.25 2.83
CA GLU A 305 -5.23 -19.92 2.61
C GLU A 305 -5.31 -19.07 3.86
N TYR A 306 -6.47 -19.00 4.51
CA TYR A 306 -6.64 -18.20 5.72
C TYR A 306 -5.88 -18.77 6.92
N ALA A 307 -5.78 -20.09 7.07
CA ALA A 307 -4.94 -20.69 8.09
C ALA A 307 -3.47 -20.27 7.90
N VAL A 308 -2.99 -20.20 6.66
CA VAL A 308 -1.62 -19.78 6.32
C VAL A 308 -1.40 -18.28 6.52
N ILE A 309 -2.31 -17.43 6.05
CA ILE A 309 -2.22 -15.97 6.18
C ILE A 309 -2.20 -15.55 7.66
N ASN A 310 -2.96 -16.25 8.51
CA ASN A 310 -3.10 -15.93 9.93
C ASN A 310 -2.13 -16.69 10.86
N ASP A 311 -1.09 -17.33 10.31
CA ASP A 311 -0.08 -18.06 11.11
C ASP A 311 -0.67 -19.15 12.02
N ASN A 312 -1.71 -19.84 11.56
CA ASN A 312 -2.40 -20.87 12.35
C ASN A 312 -1.94 -22.28 11.94
N LEU A 313 -0.75 -22.68 12.40
CA LEU A 313 -0.16 -24.00 12.11
C LEU A 313 -1.04 -25.17 12.56
N ASP A 314 -1.73 -25.05 13.70
CA ASP A 314 -2.61 -26.11 14.20
C ASP A 314 -3.82 -26.34 13.28
N ILE A 315 -4.45 -25.26 12.83
CA ILE A 315 -5.55 -25.32 11.85
C ILE A 315 -5.05 -25.87 10.52
N LEU A 316 -3.89 -25.42 10.05
CA LEU A 316 -3.27 -25.96 8.84
C LEU A 316 -3.04 -27.48 8.94
N ASN A 317 -2.57 -27.95 10.09
CA ASN A 317 -2.37 -29.38 10.33
C ASN A 317 -3.67 -30.17 10.27
N LEU A 318 -4.75 -29.64 10.85
CA LEU A 318 -6.08 -30.26 10.79
C LEU A 318 -6.60 -30.34 9.35
N LEU A 319 -6.57 -29.22 8.63
CA LEU A 319 -7.05 -29.15 7.25
C LEU A 319 -6.28 -30.09 6.32
N LEU A 320 -4.94 -30.09 6.42
CA LEU A 320 -4.11 -30.95 5.59
C LEU A 320 -4.17 -32.44 5.98
N GLN A 321 -4.85 -32.85 7.06
CA GLN A 321 -5.14 -34.28 7.27
C GLN A 321 -6.27 -34.78 6.35
N ILE A 322 -7.10 -33.87 5.84
CA ILE A 322 -8.26 -34.21 5.03
C ILE A 322 -7.81 -34.45 3.58
N PRO A 323 -8.05 -35.64 2.99
CA PRO A 323 -7.53 -36.00 1.68
C PRO A 323 -7.95 -35.08 0.53
N SER A 324 -9.18 -34.54 0.57
CA SER A 324 -9.72 -33.64 -0.45
C SER A 324 -9.10 -32.24 -0.43
N VAL A 325 -8.52 -31.83 0.68
CA VAL A 325 -7.91 -30.51 0.87
C VAL A 325 -6.51 -30.51 0.27
N ASN A 326 -6.30 -29.65 -0.74
CA ASN A 326 -5.03 -29.57 -1.47
C ASN A 326 -4.44 -28.16 -1.36
N PRO A 327 -3.18 -28.01 -0.91
CA PRO A 327 -2.51 -26.72 -0.97
C PRO A 327 -2.27 -26.30 -2.42
N PHE A 328 -2.64 -25.08 -2.79
CA PHE A 328 -2.42 -24.55 -4.14
C PHE A 328 -1.02 -23.91 -4.27
N PRO A 329 -0.41 -23.84 -5.47
CA PRO A 329 0.95 -23.34 -5.69
C PRO A 329 1.29 -21.98 -5.06
N GLY A 330 0.34 -21.03 -5.05
CA GLY A 330 0.54 -19.67 -4.52
C GLY A 330 0.67 -19.59 -3.00
N ILE A 331 0.31 -20.66 -2.28
CA ILE A 331 0.26 -20.69 -0.82
C ILE A 331 1.61 -20.41 -0.15
N PHE A 332 2.72 -20.70 -0.83
CA PHE A 332 4.08 -20.49 -0.30
C PHE A 332 4.47 -19.01 -0.22
N THR A 333 3.79 -18.12 -0.95
CA THR A 333 4.14 -16.69 -1.01
C THR A 333 4.11 -16.04 0.37
N PHE A 334 3.02 -16.27 1.11
CA PHE A 334 2.81 -15.70 2.44
C PHE A 334 3.85 -16.18 3.47
N PRO A 335 4.06 -17.49 3.71
CA PRO A 335 5.04 -17.96 4.69
C PRO A 335 6.48 -17.62 4.28
N CYS A 336 6.79 -17.51 2.99
CA CYS A 336 8.09 -17.03 2.53
C CYS A 336 8.32 -15.54 2.82
N GLN A 337 7.27 -14.69 2.73
CA GLN A 337 7.37 -13.26 3.03
C GLN A 337 7.40 -12.99 4.54
N SER A 338 6.57 -13.69 5.32
CA SER A 338 6.53 -13.58 6.78
C SER A 338 7.64 -14.35 7.49
N GLN A 339 8.45 -15.13 6.76
CA GLN A 339 9.49 -16.03 7.29
C GLN A 339 8.94 -17.04 8.30
N ASN A 340 7.74 -17.54 8.05
CA ASN A 340 7.10 -18.53 8.89
C ASN A 340 7.57 -19.94 8.53
N PHE A 341 8.69 -20.34 9.15
CA PHE A 341 9.31 -21.64 8.90
C PHE A 341 8.43 -22.83 9.35
N GLY A 342 7.55 -22.66 10.35
CA GLY A 342 6.66 -23.73 10.82
C GLY A 342 5.65 -24.13 9.76
N ILE A 343 4.92 -23.14 9.22
CA ILE A 343 3.98 -23.33 8.13
C ILE A 343 4.71 -23.78 6.85
N LEU A 344 5.83 -23.14 6.52
CA LEU A 344 6.62 -23.50 5.35
C LEU A 344 7.06 -24.97 5.39
N ASN A 345 7.59 -25.44 6.53
CA ASN A 345 7.98 -26.84 6.69
C ASN A 345 6.77 -27.77 6.48
N ARG A 346 5.64 -27.46 7.11
CA ARG A 346 4.45 -28.32 7.01
C ARG A 346 3.94 -28.44 5.58
N LEU A 347 3.95 -27.34 4.81
CA LEU A 347 3.56 -27.33 3.41
C LEU A 347 4.56 -28.10 2.53
N LEU A 348 5.86 -27.98 2.78
CA LEU A 348 6.91 -28.72 2.05
C LEU A 348 6.84 -30.23 2.27
N GLN A 349 6.36 -30.67 3.44
CA GLN A 349 6.18 -32.09 3.76
C GLN A 349 4.86 -32.67 3.22
N ASP A 350 3.95 -31.85 2.68
CA ASP A 350 2.69 -32.36 2.15
C ASP A 350 2.92 -33.04 0.80
N PRO A 351 2.64 -34.35 0.65
CA PRO A 351 2.92 -35.07 -0.60
C PRO A 351 2.03 -34.62 -1.77
N ARG A 352 0.90 -33.94 -1.47
CA ARG A 352 0.00 -33.34 -2.48
C ARG A 352 0.44 -31.91 -2.81
N GLY A 353 1.14 -31.26 -1.88
CA GLY A 353 1.91 -30.04 -2.07
C GLY A 353 3.08 -30.30 -2.99
N ILE A 354 2.85 -30.00 -4.26
CA ILE A 354 3.68 -30.38 -5.40
C ILE A 354 5.19 -30.14 -5.17
N VAL A 355 5.98 -31.20 -5.38
CA VAL A 355 7.41 -31.21 -5.75
C VAL A 355 7.60 -30.37 -7.03
N THR A 356 7.56 -29.05 -6.91
CA THR A 356 7.67 -28.07 -8.02
C THR A 356 8.55 -26.90 -7.62
N ILE A 357 8.92 -26.09 -8.61
CA ILE A 357 9.66 -24.83 -8.46
C ILE A 357 8.91 -23.75 -7.64
N ASN A 358 7.62 -23.91 -7.33
CA ASN A 358 6.80 -22.85 -6.73
C ASN A 358 7.29 -22.35 -5.35
N PRO A 359 7.63 -23.22 -4.38
CA PRO A 359 8.19 -22.77 -3.11
C PRO A 359 9.50 -22.00 -3.33
N LEU A 360 10.34 -22.47 -4.26
CA LEU A 360 11.60 -21.81 -4.58
C LEU A 360 11.38 -20.43 -5.22
N ASN A 361 10.44 -20.29 -6.16
CA ASN A 361 10.08 -19.00 -6.75
C ASN A 361 9.53 -18.02 -5.71
N ALA A 362 8.68 -18.50 -4.79
CA ALA A 362 8.16 -17.70 -3.69
C ALA A 362 9.29 -17.20 -2.77
N ALA A 363 10.25 -18.07 -2.43
CA ALA A 363 11.39 -17.69 -1.60
C ALA A 363 12.36 -16.73 -2.30
N ILE A 364 12.65 -16.93 -3.59
CA ILE A 364 13.43 -15.96 -4.39
C ILE A 364 12.73 -14.60 -4.41
N SER A 365 11.39 -14.58 -4.53
CA SER A 365 10.60 -13.36 -4.54
C SER A 365 10.59 -12.65 -3.18
N SER A 366 10.70 -13.39 -2.06
CA SER A 366 10.83 -12.78 -0.73
C SER A 366 12.21 -12.16 -0.50
N LYS A 367 13.20 -12.46 -1.36
CA LYS A 367 14.59 -11.99 -1.27
C LYS A 367 15.26 -12.33 0.07
N SER A 368 14.72 -13.30 0.81
CA SER A 368 15.27 -13.73 2.09
C SER A 368 16.19 -14.94 1.87
N GLU A 369 17.47 -14.73 2.16
CA GLU A 369 18.50 -15.77 2.13
C GLU A 369 18.12 -16.96 3.03
N LEU A 370 17.61 -16.68 4.24
CA LEU A 370 17.21 -17.70 5.22
C LEU A 370 16.08 -18.58 4.71
N VAL A 371 15.08 -18.01 4.05
CA VAL A 371 13.94 -18.76 3.51
C VAL A 371 14.39 -19.66 2.37
N ILE A 372 15.30 -19.18 1.51
CA ILE A 372 15.78 -19.96 0.38
C ILE A 372 16.66 -21.10 0.85
N ASP A 373 17.59 -20.84 1.78
CA ASP A 373 18.42 -21.89 2.39
C ASP A 373 17.52 -22.95 3.05
N PHE A 374 16.48 -22.53 3.77
CA PHE A 374 15.50 -23.45 4.37
C PHE A 374 14.79 -24.33 3.32
N ILE A 375 14.30 -23.74 2.21
CA ILE A 375 13.63 -24.51 1.15
C ILE A 375 14.61 -25.47 0.48
N VAL A 376 15.84 -25.06 0.21
CA VAL A 376 16.85 -25.93 -0.41
C VAL A 376 17.17 -27.13 0.48
N GLU A 377 17.16 -26.98 1.80
CA GLU A 377 17.42 -28.05 2.75
C GLU A 377 16.21 -28.98 2.97
N ASN A 378 14.99 -28.46 2.94
CA ASN A 378 13.77 -29.19 3.33
C ASN A 378 12.88 -29.61 2.15
N ASN A 379 13.12 -29.10 0.95
CA ASN A 379 12.40 -29.48 -0.25
C ASN A 379 13.27 -30.42 -1.07
N HIS A 380 12.79 -31.64 -1.34
CA HIS A 380 13.49 -32.62 -2.18
C HIS A 380 13.47 -32.19 -3.66
N LEU A 381 14.17 -31.10 -3.98
CA LEU A 381 14.22 -30.49 -5.29
C LEU A 381 14.88 -31.42 -6.31
N ASP A 382 14.21 -31.65 -7.45
CA ASP A 382 14.84 -32.32 -8.60
C ASP A 382 15.79 -31.35 -9.31
N LEU A 383 17.08 -31.46 -9.01
CA LEU A 383 18.12 -30.62 -9.60
C LEU A 383 18.37 -30.94 -11.10
N CYS A 384 17.78 -32.02 -11.63
CA CYS A 384 17.78 -32.31 -13.06
C CYS A 384 16.80 -31.41 -13.84
N ASP A 385 15.81 -30.82 -13.17
CA ASP A 385 14.90 -29.84 -13.76
C ASP A 385 15.66 -28.54 -14.07
N ASN A 386 15.58 -28.10 -15.33
CA ASN A 386 16.28 -26.89 -15.79
C ASN A 386 15.71 -25.62 -15.15
N GLN A 387 14.41 -25.53 -14.91
CA GLN A 387 13.80 -24.37 -14.27
C GLN A 387 14.25 -24.25 -12.81
N ILE A 388 14.30 -25.38 -12.07
CA ILE A 388 14.78 -25.41 -10.68
C ILE A 388 16.26 -25.00 -10.63
N ARG A 389 17.10 -25.59 -11.51
CA ARG A 389 18.52 -25.24 -11.60
C ARG A 389 18.73 -23.77 -11.93
N SER A 390 17.96 -23.23 -12.88
CA SER A 390 17.98 -21.80 -13.23
C SER A 390 17.60 -20.92 -12.05
N ALA A 391 16.51 -21.23 -11.34
CA ALA A 391 16.11 -20.49 -10.14
C ALA A 391 17.19 -20.51 -9.04
N LEU A 392 17.76 -21.68 -8.74
CA LEU A 392 18.84 -21.80 -7.77
C LEU A 392 20.12 -21.07 -8.22
N ALA A 393 20.45 -21.11 -9.51
CA ALA A 393 21.58 -20.36 -10.05
C ALA A 393 21.36 -18.85 -9.93
N SER A 394 20.17 -18.36 -10.27
CA SER A 394 19.79 -16.95 -10.12
C SER A 394 19.92 -16.49 -8.66
N PHE A 395 19.39 -17.28 -7.72
CA PHE A 395 19.56 -17.04 -6.30
C PHE A 395 21.04 -16.98 -5.92
N ALA A 396 21.80 -18.00 -6.30
CA ALA A 396 23.19 -18.10 -5.89
C ALA A 396 24.06 -16.97 -6.46
N VAL A 397 23.73 -16.46 -7.65
CA VAL A 397 24.37 -15.25 -8.22
C VAL A 397 23.99 -14.00 -7.42
N LEU A 398 22.70 -13.76 -7.18
CA LEU A 398 22.21 -12.59 -6.45
C LEU A 398 22.82 -12.49 -5.04
N PHE A 399 22.92 -13.61 -4.33
CA PHE A 399 23.32 -13.67 -2.92
C PHE A 399 24.74 -14.24 -2.69
N GLN A 400 25.54 -14.36 -3.76
CA GLN A 400 26.94 -14.82 -3.68
C GLN A 400 27.13 -16.23 -3.04
N LYS A 401 26.20 -17.17 -3.30
CA LYS A 401 26.24 -18.54 -2.76
C LYS A 401 27.01 -19.49 -3.67
N GLU A 402 28.33 -19.36 -3.70
CA GLU A 402 29.22 -20.18 -4.55
C GLU A 402 29.04 -21.69 -4.34
N GLU A 403 28.78 -22.14 -3.11
CA GLU A 403 28.58 -23.56 -2.80
C GLU A 403 27.35 -24.15 -3.50
N ILE A 404 26.30 -23.35 -3.71
CA ILE A 404 25.13 -23.79 -4.49
C ILE A 404 25.53 -23.95 -5.95
N LEU A 405 26.21 -22.95 -6.54
CA LEU A 405 26.68 -23.02 -7.93
C LEU A 405 27.58 -24.24 -8.17
N LYS A 406 28.53 -24.50 -7.25
CA LYS A 406 29.41 -25.69 -7.28
C LYS A 406 28.60 -26.99 -7.30
N LYS A 407 27.54 -27.09 -6.50
CA LYS A 407 26.66 -28.28 -6.48
C LYS A 407 25.90 -28.42 -7.80
N LEU A 408 25.35 -27.33 -8.34
CA LEU A 408 24.59 -27.38 -9.59
C LEU A 408 25.46 -27.78 -10.78
N LEU A 409 26.66 -27.20 -10.92
CA LEU A 409 27.59 -27.50 -12.00
C LEU A 409 28.12 -28.94 -11.98
N LYS A 410 28.22 -29.56 -10.80
CA LYS A 410 28.56 -31.00 -10.68
C LYS A 410 27.48 -31.91 -11.25
N ILE A 411 26.22 -31.47 -11.26
CA ILE A 411 25.09 -32.28 -11.72
C ILE A 411 24.95 -32.15 -13.23
N LYS A 412 24.89 -30.90 -13.72
CA LYS A 412 24.70 -30.58 -15.14
C LYS A 412 25.08 -29.13 -15.41
N GLU A 413 25.40 -28.83 -16.66
CA GLU A 413 25.60 -27.46 -17.13
C GLU A 413 24.43 -26.54 -16.74
N ILE A 414 24.78 -25.32 -16.32
CA ILE A 414 23.84 -24.25 -16.01
C ILE A 414 23.57 -23.45 -17.29
N SER A 415 22.34 -23.55 -17.81
CA SER A 415 21.88 -22.71 -18.91
C SER A 415 21.62 -21.29 -18.42
N ILE A 416 22.24 -20.29 -19.06
CA ILE A 416 21.94 -18.88 -18.80
C ILE A 416 20.71 -18.45 -19.60
N ASP A 417 19.55 -18.67 -18.99
CA ASP A 417 18.26 -18.19 -19.49
C ASP A 417 17.99 -16.73 -19.09
N ALA A 418 16.81 -16.21 -19.45
CA ALA A 418 16.41 -14.86 -19.12
C ALA A 418 16.38 -14.56 -17.61
N ARG A 419 16.15 -15.58 -16.77
CA ARG A 419 16.09 -15.44 -15.31
C ARG A 419 17.48 -15.32 -14.72
N LEU A 420 18.41 -16.18 -15.12
CA LEU A 420 19.81 -16.09 -14.68
C LEU A 420 20.48 -14.83 -15.23
N GLU A 421 20.16 -14.44 -16.46
CA GLU A 421 20.61 -13.17 -17.04
C GLU A 421 20.18 -11.96 -16.19
N ALA A 422 18.90 -11.87 -15.81
CA ALA A 422 18.41 -10.80 -14.94
C ALA A 422 19.16 -10.79 -13.60
N ALA A 423 19.34 -11.96 -12.98
CA ALA A 423 20.07 -12.12 -11.73
C ALA A 423 21.54 -11.66 -11.82
N ILE A 424 22.24 -11.94 -12.94
CA ILE A 424 23.60 -11.45 -13.17
C ILE A 424 23.64 -9.93 -13.14
N PHE A 425 22.71 -9.27 -13.84
CA PHE A 425 22.68 -7.82 -13.91
C PHE A 425 22.31 -7.17 -12.57
N ASP A 426 21.32 -7.72 -11.86
CA ASP A 426 20.94 -7.25 -10.54
C ASP A 426 22.09 -7.42 -9.54
N ALA A 427 22.80 -8.55 -9.58
CA ALA A 427 23.99 -8.78 -8.76
C ALA A 427 25.10 -7.77 -9.04
N LEU A 428 25.34 -7.40 -10.31
CA LEU A 428 26.30 -6.35 -10.66
C LEU A 428 25.90 -4.99 -10.08
N SER A 429 24.61 -4.62 -10.14
CA SER A 429 24.10 -3.39 -9.54
C SER A 429 24.28 -3.35 -8.01
N LEU A 430 24.31 -4.51 -7.36
CA LEU A 430 24.62 -4.65 -5.93
C LEU A 430 26.12 -4.76 -5.63
N GLY A 431 26.99 -4.80 -6.64
CA GLY A 431 28.44 -5.01 -6.48
C GLY A 431 28.83 -6.47 -6.18
N ASN A 432 27.89 -7.41 -6.32
CA ASN A 432 28.06 -8.83 -6.02
C ASN A 432 28.71 -9.55 -7.21
N THR A 433 30.04 -9.48 -7.30
CA THR A 433 30.80 -10.00 -8.46
C THR A 433 31.37 -11.41 -8.27
N LYS A 434 31.44 -11.92 -7.03
CA LYS A 434 32.11 -13.21 -6.73
C LYS A 434 31.48 -14.40 -7.43
N ALA A 435 30.17 -14.57 -7.29
CA ALA A 435 29.44 -15.65 -7.94
C ALA A 435 29.46 -15.54 -9.48
N ILE A 436 29.47 -14.32 -10.01
CA ILE A 436 29.61 -14.07 -11.45
C ILE A 436 31.00 -14.51 -11.94
N ASN A 437 32.06 -14.11 -11.24
CA ASN A 437 33.43 -14.54 -11.55
C ASN A 437 33.59 -16.06 -11.47
N PHE A 438 32.93 -16.70 -10.51
CA PHE A 438 32.88 -18.15 -10.40
C PHE A 438 32.24 -18.78 -11.64
N LEU A 439 31.08 -18.28 -12.10
CA LEU A 439 30.45 -18.75 -13.34
C LEU A 439 31.32 -18.50 -14.58
N ILE A 440 31.94 -17.33 -14.70
CA ILE A 440 32.82 -17.01 -15.84
C ILE A 440 34.05 -17.94 -15.89
N SER A 441 34.52 -18.39 -14.73
CA SER A 441 35.70 -19.25 -14.62
C SER A 441 35.42 -20.72 -14.89
N ASP A 442 34.15 -21.14 -14.86
CA ASP A 442 33.77 -22.55 -15.02
C ASP A 442 34.08 -23.08 -16.44
N ASP A 443 34.60 -24.30 -16.52
CA ASP A 443 34.97 -24.95 -17.79
C ASP A 443 33.76 -25.58 -18.51
N THR A 444 32.65 -25.84 -17.81
CA THR A 444 31.49 -26.56 -18.37
C THR A 444 30.52 -25.64 -19.10
N ILE A 445 30.59 -24.33 -18.86
CA ILE A 445 29.83 -23.32 -19.61
C ILE A 445 30.60 -23.06 -20.92
N GLU A 446 30.55 -24.04 -21.83
CA GLU A 446 31.29 -24.06 -23.09
C GLU A 446 30.67 -23.20 -24.20
N ASP A 447 29.70 -22.34 -23.89
CA ASP A 447 29.09 -21.47 -24.89
C ASP A 447 29.68 -20.06 -24.86
N GLY A 448 30.87 -19.92 -25.44
CA GLY A 448 31.50 -18.61 -25.66
C GLY A 448 30.56 -17.60 -26.37
N LEU A 449 29.62 -18.07 -27.20
CA LEU A 449 28.63 -17.21 -27.85
C LEU A 449 27.68 -16.54 -26.86
N LEU A 450 27.42 -17.20 -25.72
CA LEU A 450 26.48 -16.70 -24.72
C LEU A 450 27.05 -15.49 -23.96
N TRP A 451 28.30 -15.59 -23.48
CA TRP A 451 28.97 -14.45 -22.84
C TRP A 451 29.19 -13.30 -23.82
N GLN A 452 29.45 -13.58 -25.09
CA GLN A 452 29.54 -12.56 -26.14
C GLN A 452 28.20 -11.85 -26.37
N ARG A 453 27.09 -12.61 -26.40
CA ARG A 453 25.72 -12.06 -26.51
C ARG A 453 25.41 -11.15 -25.31
N LEU A 454 25.71 -11.59 -24.09
CA LEU A 454 25.50 -10.81 -22.88
C LEU A 454 26.37 -9.56 -22.86
N ALA A 455 27.64 -9.65 -23.28
CA ALA A 455 28.54 -8.51 -23.41
C ALA A 455 27.99 -7.45 -24.36
N LEU A 456 27.51 -7.83 -25.55
CA LEU A 456 26.89 -6.89 -26.50
C LEU A 456 25.62 -6.26 -25.96
N LYS A 457 24.76 -7.04 -25.31
CA LYS A 457 23.54 -6.52 -24.70
C LYS A 457 23.87 -5.51 -23.59
N SER A 458 24.88 -5.82 -22.77
CA SER A 458 25.39 -4.94 -21.72
C SER A 458 25.94 -3.64 -22.30
N ALA A 459 26.77 -3.72 -23.35
CA ALA A 459 27.34 -2.56 -24.05
C ALA A 459 26.25 -1.65 -24.63
N ASN A 460 25.26 -2.21 -25.33
CA ASN A 460 24.14 -1.46 -25.89
C ASN A 460 23.26 -0.77 -24.84
N GLN A 461 23.25 -1.29 -23.61
CA GLN A 461 22.56 -0.69 -22.47
C GLN A 461 23.48 0.24 -21.66
N ASN A 462 24.69 0.51 -22.16
CA ASN A 462 25.71 1.32 -21.51
C ASN A 462 26.11 0.80 -20.11
N ARG A 463 26.06 -0.53 -19.91
CA ARG A 463 26.48 -1.22 -18.68
C ARG A 463 27.79 -1.94 -18.95
N TRP A 464 28.88 -1.46 -18.37
CA TRP A 464 30.24 -1.90 -18.72
C TRP A 464 30.88 -2.81 -17.67
N GLU A 465 30.25 -2.98 -16.52
CA GLU A 465 30.74 -3.77 -15.39
C GLU A 465 30.90 -5.25 -15.75
N LEU A 466 29.90 -5.83 -16.41
CA LEU A 466 29.98 -7.22 -16.87
C LEU A 466 31.14 -7.42 -17.86
N ILE A 467 31.31 -6.48 -18.79
CA ILE A 467 32.34 -6.53 -19.82
C ILE A 467 33.72 -6.45 -19.17
N TYR A 468 33.89 -5.58 -18.15
CA TYR A 468 35.13 -5.52 -17.39
C TYR A 468 35.50 -6.87 -16.75
N LEU A 469 34.52 -7.55 -16.13
CA LEU A 469 34.73 -8.88 -15.54
C LEU A 469 35.06 -9.93 -16.60
N LEU A 470 34.35 -9.93 -17.72
CA LEU A 470 34.59 -10.85 -18.83
C LEU A 470 35.99 -10.69 -19.43
N LEU A 471 36.46 -9.45 -19.59
CA LEU A 471 37.82 -9.15 -20.08
C LEU A 471 38.94 -9.51 -19.09
N ASN A 472 38.62 -9.82 -17.84
CA ASN A 472 39.60 -10.42 -16.92
C ASN A 472 39.72 -11.94 -17.09
N SER A 473 38.77 -12.57 -17.81
CA SER A 473 38.79 -14.01 -18.05
C SER A 473 39.59 -14.35 -19.30
N PRO A 474 40.65 -15.18 -19.20
CA PRO A 474 41.45 -15.56 -20.34
C PRO A 474 40.69 -16.44 -21.35
N LYS A 475 39.48 -16.92 -21.01
CA LYS A 475 38.63 -17.70 -21.91
C LYS A 475 37.78 -16.82 -22.82
N PHE A 476 37.49 -15.59 -22.40
CA PHE A 476 36.67 -14.69 -23.20
C PHE A 476 37.48 -14.21 -24.41
N SER A 477 36.92 -14.31 -25.61
CA SER A 477 37.49 -13.64 -26.78
C SER A 477 36.66 -12.39 -27.05
N PRO A 478 37.25 -11.18 -27.05
CA PRO A 478 36.54 -9.95 -27.44
C PRO A 478 36.45 -9.75 -28.97
N SER A 479 36.96 -10.69 -29.77
CA SER A 479 37.09 -10.52 -31.23
C SER A 479 35.87 -10.92 -32.04
N PHE A 480 34.75 -11.21 -31.40
CA PHE A 480 33.54 -11.71 -32.05
C PHE A 480 32.84 -10.64 -32.89
N LYS A 481 32.00 -11.12 -33.82
CA LYS A 481 31.21 -10.28 -34.74
C LYS A 481 32.02 -9.12 -35.33
N LYS A 482 33.23 -9.40 -35.80
CA LYS A 482 34.12 -8.40 -36.42
C LYS A 482 34.46 -7.23 -35.48
N ASN A 483 34.85 -7.53 -34.24
CA ASN A 483 35.18 -6.55 -33.19
C ASN A 483 34.06 -5.55 -32.85
N GLU A 484 32.79 -5.98 -32.88
CA GLU A 484 31.65 -5.12 -32.54
C GLU A 484 31.73 -4.55 -31.11
N LEU A 485 32.26 -5.33 -30.15
CA LEU A 485 32.44 -4.87 -28.77
C LEU A 485 33.42 -3.68 -28.66
N LEU A 486 34.51 -3.70 -29.44
CA LEU A 486 35.47 -2.60 -29.51
C LEU A 486 34.84 -1.37 -30.16
N THR A 487 34.03 -1.57 -31.21
CA THR A 487 33.29 -0.48 -31.86
C THR A 487 32.38 0.22 -30.86
N LEU A 488 31.59 -0.55 -30.08
CA LEU A 488 30.68 0.01 -29.07
C LEU A 488 31.44 0.72 -27.94
N SER A 489 32.56 0.17 -27.45
CA SER A 489 33.32 0.82 -26.37
C SER A 489 33.86 2.18 -26.81
N CYS A 490 34.24 2.31 -28.08
CA CYS A 490 34.66 3.56 -28.69
C CYS A 490 33.48 4.53 -28.88
N GLU A 491 32.34 4.08 -29.40
CA GLU A 491 31.16 4.94 -29.60
C GLU A 491 30.64 5.54 -28.28
N HIS A 492 30.73 4.78 -27.18
CA HIS A 492 30.33 5.21 -25.85
C HIS A 492 31.46 5.89 -25.05
N SER A 493 32.64 6.08 -25.64
CA SER A 493 33.82 6.72 -25.03
C SER A 493 34.27 6.08 -23.71
N VAL A 494 34.30 4.74 -23.65
CA VAL A 494 34.70 3.99 -22.46
C VAL A 494 36.16 3.57 -22.59
N SER A 495 37.08 4.50 -22.28
CA SER A 495 38.53 4.34 -22.47
C SER A 495 39.10 3.09 -21.78
N ILE A 496 38.78 2.88 -20.50
CA ILE A 496 39.28 1.74 -19.72
C ILE A 496 38.93 0.39 -20.37
N ILE A 497 37.70 0.26 -20.89
CA ILE A 497 37.27 -0.97 -21.57
C ILE A 497 37.93 -1.09 -22.93
N THR A 498 38.07 0.02 -23.67
CA THR A 498 38.70 0.06 -24.99
C THR A 498 40.15 -0.41 -24.91
N GLU A 499 40.93 0.15 -23.99
CA GLU A 499 42.31 -0.26 -23.72
C GLU A 499 42.36 -1.76 -23.35
N LYS A 500 41.52 -2.18 -22.41
CA LYS A 500 41.48 -3.57 -21.94
C LYS A 500 41.06 -4.58 -23.02
N ILE A 501 40.24 -4.18 -24.00
CA ILE A 501 39.93 -5.03 -25.16
C ILE A 501 41.17 -5.22 -26.02
N VAL A 502 41.88 -4.14 -26.34
CA VAL A 502 43.06 -4.16 -27.22
C VAL A 502 44.21 -4.94 -26.58
N GLU A 503 44.39 -4.81 -25.27
CA GLU A 503 45.40 -5.52 -24.48
C GLU A 503 45.06 -6.98 -24.21
N HIS A 504 43.82 -7.42 -24.50
CA HIS A 504 43.36 -8.75 -24.17
C HIS A 504 44.13 -9.83 -24.98
N PRO A 505 44.62 -10.92 -24.37
CA PRO A 505 45.46 -11.91 -25.06
C PRO A 505 44.77 -12.60 -26.25
N ASN A 506 43.45 -12.75 -26.20
CA ASN A 506 42.64 -13.33 -27.28
C ASN A 506 42.01 -12.29 -28.23
N PHE A 507 42.50 -11.05 -28.21
CA PHE A 507 42.05 -10.03 -29.13
C PHE A 507 42.79 -10.14 -30.47
N THR A 508 42.01 -10.08 -31.55
CA THR A 508 42.48 -10.05 -32.93
C THR A 508 41.69 -8.97 -33.64
N TYR A 509 42.39 -8.08 -34.33
CA TYR A 509 41.76 -7.05 -35.14
C TYR A 509 41.31 -7.64 -36.48
N GLN A 510 40.02 -7.50 -36.81
CA GLN A 510 39.35 -8.20 -37.91
C GLN A 510 38.64 -7.28 -38.92
N HIS A 511 38.31 -6.02 -38.57
CA HIS A 511 37.50 -5.17 -39.47
C HIS A 511 37.69 -3.66 -39.29
N GLU A 512 37.87 -2.96 -40.40
CA GLU A 512 38.12 -1.52 -40.45
C GLU A 512 36.83 -0.68 -40.47
N ASP A 513 35.75 -1.13 -41.13
CA ASP A 513 34.56 -0.28 -41.31
C ASP A 513 33.82 0.07 -40.02
N GLY A 514 33.74 -0.88 -39.08
CA GLY A 514 33.15 -0.64 -37.76
C GLY A 514 33.99 0.37 -36.98
N MET A 515 35.32 0.24 -37.05
CA MET A 515 36.26 1.17 -36.44
C MET A 515 36.12 2.59 -37.02
N PHE A 516 35.94 2.73 -38.35
CA PHE A 516 35.63 4.03 -38.95
C PHE A 516 34.36 4.64 -38.34
N MET A 517 33.27 3.89 -38.25
CA MET A 517 32.02 4.37 -37.66
C MET A 517 32.19 4.76 -36.19
N ALA A 518 32.95 3.96 -35.45
CA ALA A 518 33.22 4.19 -34.04
C ALA A 518 34.01 5.48 -33.80
N LEU A 519 35.13 5.64 -34.50
CA LEU A 519 36.00 6.83 -34.40
C LEU A 519 35.34 8.09 -34.96
N MET A 520 34.45 7.98 -35.96
CA MET A 520 33.68 9.14 -36.45
C MET A 520 32.66 9.64 -35.43
N ARG A 521 32.16 8.77 -34.54
CA ARG A 521 31.22 9.10 -33.47
C ARG A 521 31.92 9.46 -32.16
N ASN A 522 33.12 8.91 -31.93
CA ASN A 522 33.97 9.21 -30.79
C ASN A 522 34.74 10.52 -31.01
N SER A 523 34.61 11.48 -30.10
CA SER A 523 35.41 12.73 -30.12
C SER A 523 36.58 12.69 -29.14
N ASN A 524 36.83 11.54 -28.48
CA ASN A 524 37.93 11.37 -27.56
C ASN A 524 39.26 11.19 -28.31
N ILE A 525 40.12 12.19 -28.20
CA ILE A 525 41.45 12.23 -28.81
C ILE A 525 42.34 11.13 -28.22
N GLN A 526 42.25 10.85 -26.92
CA GLN A 526 43.12 9.88 -26.26
C GLN A 526 42.80 8.46 -26.74
N ASP A 527 41.52 8.09 -26.81
CA ASP A 527 41.10 6.79 -27.34
C ASP A 527 41.53 6.64 -28.80
N THR A 528 41.30 7.68 -29.61
CA THR A 528 41.69 7.67 -31.04
C THR A 528 43.20 7.49 -31.20
N ARG A 529 43.99 8.20 -30.40
CA ARG A 529 45.45 8.08 -30.40
C ARG A 529 45.89 6.69 -30.00
N TYR A 530 45.38 6.18 -28.89
CA TYR A 530 45.71 4.85 -28.40
C TYR A 530 45.39 3.78 -29.45
N LEU A 531 44.21 3.86 -30.09
CA LEU A 531 43.81 2.90 -31.11
C LEU A 531 44.69 2.96 -32.36
N LEU A 532 45.07 4.16 -32.83
CA LEU A 532 45.97 4.34 -33.96
C LEU A 532 47.39 3.84 -33.70
N GLU A 533 47.86 3.95 -32.46
CA GLU A 533 49.18 3.48 -32.04
C GLU A 533 49.23 1.95 -31.85
N ASN A 534 48.13 1.35 -31.37
CA ASN A 534 48.11 -0.06 -30.96
C ASN A 534 47.42 -1.00 -31.95
N LEU A 535 46.70 -0.49 -32.96
CA LEU A 535 46.01 -1.29 -33.97
C LEU A 535 46.51 -0.99 -35.38
N PRO A 536 46.48 -1.98 -36.30
CA PRO A 536 46.85 -1.78 -37.69
C PRO A 536 45.72 -1.10 -38.49
N PHE A 537 45.22 0.05 -38.01
CA PHE A 537 44.18 0.84 -38.66
C PHE A 537 44.78 2.02 -39.40
N ASP A 538 44.44 2.17 -40.68
CA ASP A 538 44.95 3.28 -41.50
C ASP A 538 43.90 4.39 -41.67
N PRO A 539 44.10 5.58 -41.05
CA PRO A 539 43.12 6.67 -41.08
C PRO A 539 42.92 7.31 -42.46
N SER A 540 43.83 7.04 -43.43
CA SER A 540 43.76 7.56 -44.80
C SER A 540 42.81 6.79 -45.71
N GLN A 541 42.42 5.57 -45.33
CA GLN A 541 41.56 4.74 -46.15
C GLN A 541 40.19 5.38 -46.40
N LYS A 542 39.48 4.84 -47.40
CA LYS A 542 38.17 5.34 -47.86
C LYS A 542 38.20 6.82 -48.23
N ARG A 543 39.33 7.26 -48.78
CA ARG A 543 39.58 8.64 -49.16
C ARG A 543 39.46 9.60 -47.97
N ASN A 544 40.29 9.36 -46.95
CA ASN A 544 40.35 10.13 -45.71
C ASN A 544 38.97 10.31 -45.04
N LEU A 545 38.17 9.23 -45.01
CA LEU A 545 36.79 9.29 -44.52
C LEU A 545 36.71 9.75 -43.05
N LEU A 546 37.60 9.23 -42.20
CA LEU A 546 37.67 9.61 -40.78
C LEU A 546 37.90 11.11 -40.64
N PHE A 547 38.90 11.64 -41.34
CA PHE A 547 39.23 13.07 -41.31
C PHE A 547 38.09 13.93 -41.85
N ARG A 548 37.52 13.57 -43.00
CA ARG A 548 36.39 14.30 -43.60
C ARG A 548 35.18 14.35 -42.68
N SER A 549 34.87 13.25 -42.00
CA SER A 549 33.77 13.20 -41.03
C SER A 549 34.08 14.01 -39.79
N ALA A 550 35.31 13.96 -39.28
CA ALA A 550 35.77 14.80 -38.18
C ALA A 550 35.62 16.29 -38.50
N CYS A 551 36.03 16.71 -39.69
CA CYS A 551 35.83 18.07 -40.19
C CYS A 551 34.37 18.53 -40.17
N LYS A 552 33.43 17.61 -40.39
CA LYS A 552 32.00 17.90 -40.43
C LYS A 552 31.34 17.90 -39.04
N TYR A 553 31.79 17.04 -38.12
CA TYR A 553 31.04 16.75 -36.88
C TYR A 553 31.84 16.90 -35.58
N SER A 554 33.17 16.84 -35.59
CA SER A 554 34.01 16.77 -34.38
C SER A 554 34.56 18.14 -33.95
N THR A 555 35.29 18.19 -32.83
CA THR A 555 35.88 19.43 -32.29
C THR A 555 37.12 19.89 -33.04
N LYS A 556 37.52 21.15 -32.85
CA LYS A 556 38.75 21.71 -33.42
C LYS A 556 39.98 20.91 -33.01
N GLU A 557 40.10 20.58 -31.74
CA GLU A 557 41.23 19.86 -31.17
C GLU A 557 41.36 18.45 -31.80
N TYR A 558 40.23 17.80 -32.07
CA TYR A 558 40.21 16.49 -32.73
C TYR A 558 40.69 16.59 -34.19
N ILE A 559 40.23 17.61 -34.92
CA ILE A 559 40.68 17.89 -36.31
C ILE A 559 42.17 18.22 -36.34
N GLU A 560 42.64 19.06 -35.41
CA GLU A 560 44.06 19.39 -35.29
C GLU A 560 44.92 18.17 -34.99
N TYR A 561 44.45 17.27 -34.11
CA TYR A 561 45.13 16.02 -33.87
C TYR A 561 45.21 15.15 -35.13
N LEU A 562 44.12 14.97 -35.88
CA LEU A 562 44.17 14.18 -37.12
C LEU A 562 45.09 14.80 -38.18
N LEU A 563 45.17 16.13 -38.25
CA LEU A 563 46.13 16.84 -39.13
C LEU A 563 47.60 16.63 -38.74
N THR A 564 47.89 16.18 -37.51
CA THR A 564 49.25 15.83 -37.09
C THR A 564 49.69 14.46 -37.61
N LEU A 565 48.78 13.66 -38.15
CA LEU A 565 49.06 12.33 -38.66
C LEU A 565 49.54 12.41 -40.11
N ASP A 566 50.76 11.97 -40.38
CA ASP A 566 51.39 12.03 -41.71
C ASP A 566 50.57 11.37 -42.83
N LYS A 567 49.73 10.38 -42.48
CA LYS A 567 48.89 9.67 -43.44
C LYS A 567 47.64 10.44 -43.87
N VAL A 568 47.23 11.46 -43.12
CA VAL A 568 45.99 12.20 -43.39
C VAL A 568 46.24 13.25 -44.46
N ASP A 569 45.56 13.13 -45.59
CA ASP A 569 45.62 14.09 -46.70
C ASP A 569 44.39 15.01 -46.70
N PRO A 570 44.51 16.27 -46.27
CA PRO A 570 43.41 17.22 -46.24
C PRO A 570 42.91 17.66 -47.63
N THR A 571 43.68 17.38 -48.70
CA THR A 571 43.37 17.83 -50.07
C THR A 571 42.51 16.85 -50.85
N GLU A 572 42.35 15.63 -50.33
CA GLU A 572 41.67 14.55 -51.03
C GLU A 572 40.19 14.85 -51.32
N LEU A 573 39.70 14.31 -52.45
CA LEU A 573 38.32 14.49 -52.94
C LEU A 573 37.96 15.98 -53.12
N ASN A 574 38.81 16.71 -53.86
CA ASN A 574 38.63 18.14 -54.15
C ASN A 574 38.37 18.97 -52.88
N TYR A 575 39.22 18.79 -51.86
CA TYR A 575 39.17 19.54 -50.60
C TYR A 575 37.81 19.42 -49.88
N GLN A 576 37.13 18.27 -49.97
CA GLN A 576 35.80 18.11 -49.37
C GLN A 576 35.81 18.31 -47.84
N ALA A 577 36.89 17.94 -47.17
CA ALA A 577 37.10 18.21 -45.74
C ALA A 577 37.02 19.71 -45.44
N LEU A 578 37.70 20.53 -46.26
CA LEU A 578 37.73 21.98 -46.18
C LEU A 578 36.35 22.60 -46.44
N LYS A 579 35.66 22.13 -47.49
CA LYS A 579 34.27 22.53 -47.79
C LYS A 579 33.34 22.24 -46.60
N SER A 580 33.55 21.11 -45.91
CA SER A 580 32.74 20.71 -44.76
C SER A 580 32.99 21.59 -43.53
N ILE A 581 34.24 22.04 -43.31
CA ILE A 581 34.57 23.00 -42.24
C ILE A 581 33.91 24.36 -42.52
N LEU A 582 34.06 24.90 -43.73
CA LEU A 582 33.47 26.20 -44.08
C LEU A 582 31.94 26.19 -43.97
N ALA A 583 31.30 25.05 -44.24
CA ALA A 583 29.86 24.89 -44.09
C ALA A 583 29.37 24.97 -42.62
N ARG A 584 30.25 24.70 -41.64
CA ARG A 584 29.89 24.75 -40.20
C ARG A 584 29.74 26.17 -39.66
N LYS A 585 30.28 27.18 -40.35
CA LYS A 585 30.28 28.59 -39.90
C LYS A 585 30.82 28.78 -38.47
N ASP A 586 31.84 27.99 -38.11
CA ASP A 586 32.52 28.06 -36.83
C ASP A 586 33.83 28.85 -37.02
N ASP A 587 33.88 30.06 -36.48
CA ASP A 587 35.02 30.99 -36.63
C ASP A 587 36.34 30.35 -36.17
N SER A 588 36.30 29.50 -35.14
CA SER A 588 37.51 28.84 -34.60
C SER A 588 38.11 27.81 -35.56
N LEU A 589 37.27 27.18 -36.38
CA LEU A 589 37.67 26.23 -37.43
C LEU A 589 38.05 26.95 -38.71
N VAL A 590 37.44 28.09 -39.01
CA VAL A 590 37.85 28.96 -40.13
C VAL A 590 39.26 29.51 -39.89
N ASP A 591 39.59 29.89 -38.65
CA ASP A 591 40.95 30.27 -38.29
C ASP A 591 41.95 29.13 -38.52
N LEU A 592 41.57 27.89 -38.21
CA LEU A 592 42.41 26.72 -38.45
C LEU A 592 42.74 26.56 -39.94
N VAL A 593 41.78 26.83 -40.82
CA VAL A 593 41.99 26.83 -42.28
C VAL A 593 43.00 27.91 -42.71
N ASN A 594 42.90 29.11 -42.12
CA ASN A 594 43.81 30.23 -42.41
C ASN A 594 45.26 29.98 -41.99
N THR A 595 45.52 29.00 -41.12
CA THR A 595 46.89 28.63 -40.71
C THR A 595 47.69 27.89 -41.79
N GLY A 596 47.06 27.52 -42.92
CA GLY A 596 47.73 26.79 -44.01
C GLY A 596 47.94 25.29 -43.74
N LYS A 597 47.48 24.76 -42.60
CA LYS A 597 47.58 23.34 -42.23
C LYS A 597 46.85 22.37 -43.18
N PHE A 598 45.96 22.87 -44.05
CA PHE A 598 45.25 22.06 -45.06
C PHE A 598 46.01 21.95 -46.40
N GLY A 599 47.25 22.44 -46.47
CA GLY A 599 48.08 22.34 -47.68
C GLY A 599 47.64 23.26 -48.84
N ILE A 600 46.71 24.18 -48.60
CA ILE A 600 46.26 25.19 -49.57
C ILE A 600 45.94 26.52 -48.85
N ASP A 601 46.30 27.64 -49.49
CA ASP A 601 45.91 28.98 -49.02
C ASP A 601 44.41 29.20 -49.23
N ILE A 602 43.71 29.76 -48.23
CA ILE A 602 42.27 29.96 -48.27
C ILE A 602 41.81 30.87 -49.42
N ASN A 603 42.62 31.84 -49.84
CA ASN A 603 42.31 32.72 -50.97
C ASN A 603 42.41 31.96 -52.30
N VAL A 604 43.40 31.07 -52.41
CA VAL A 604 43.54 30.16 -53.57
C VAL A 604 42.39 29.17 -53.61
N PHE A 605 41.98 28.65 -52.45
CA PHE A 605 40.82 27.76 -52.36
C PHE A 605 39.49 28.48 -52.68
N ASN A 606 39.32 29.73 -52.23
CA ASN A 606 38.14 30.53 -52.55
C ASN A 606 38.06 30.87 -54.05
N LEU A 607 39.21 31.05 -54.71
CA LEU A 607 39.25 31.17 -56.17
C LEU A 607 38.83 29.86 -56.85
N TYR A 608 39.33 28.72 -56.36
CA TYR A 608 38.93 27.39 -56.83
C TYR A 608 37.41 27.16 -56.70
N LEU A 609 36.80 27.49 -55.56
CA LEU A 609 35.34 27.37 -55.34
C LEU A 609 34.48 28.28 -56.23
N ARG A 610 35.04 29.39 -56.75
CA ARG A 610 34.33 30.26 -57.70
C ARG A 610 34.41 29.76 -59.15
N MET A 611 35.36 28.86 -59.43
CA MET A 611 35.58 28.28 -60.75
C MET A 611 34.82 26.96 -60.94
N GLU A 612 34.61 26.22 -59.85
CA GLU A 612 33.72 25.04 -59.75
C GLU A 612 32.25 25.48 -59.65
#